data_AF-A0A850H5A2-F1
#
_entry.id   AF-A0A850H5A2-F1
#
_cell.length_a   1.000
_cell.length_b   1.000
_cell.length_c   1.000
_cell.angle_alpha   90.00
_cell.angle_beta   90.00
_cell.angle_gamma   90.00
#
_symmetry.space_group_name_H-M   'P 1'
#
loop_
_entity.id
_entity.type
_entity.pdbx_description
1 polymer ?
#
loop_
_entity_poly.entity_id
_entity_poly.type
_entity_poly.pdbx_seq_one_letter_code
_entity_poly.pdbx_strand_id
1 'polypeptide(L)'
;MKPDVTLLEDTRPPVKGIMERLAEQKRNKPKGAIYYVSAGHEGPIKIGFAGCSSGLSERLRGLQTACPYHLVALAAREGSVFDEGQLHERFAKSRLRGEWFMRTPQLMKHIEATQRRKDCQKMMRFISDFCLPEQIVIRGIRGGPDERRQMAMFGPYADPPEVRIV
;
A
#
# COMPACT_ATOMS: atom_id res chain seq x y z
N MET A 1 -51.38 44.69 -33.57
CA MET A 1 -51.03 43.39 -32.97
C MET A 1 -49.58 43.09 -33.30
N LYS A 2 -48.68 43.13 -32.31
CA LYS A 2 -47.31 42.60 -32.41
C LYS A 2 -47.26 41.38 -31.49
N PRO A 3 -46.67 40.24 -31.91
CA PRO A 3 -46.50 39.13 -30.99
C PRO A 3 -45.39 39.46 -29.99
N ASP A 4 -45.75 39.31 -28.73
CA ASP A 4 -44.86 39.37 -27.56
C ASP A 4 -44.04 38.08 -27.52
N VAL A 5 -42.72 38.21 -27.71
CA VAL A 5 -41.78 37.09 -27.60
C VAL A 5 -41.18 37.12 -26.20
N THR A 6 -41.89 36.53 -25.25
CA THR A 6 -41.38 36.25 -23.90
C THR A 6 -40.10 35.41 -23.99
N LEU A 7 -39.04 35.94 -23.38
CA LEU A 7 -37.75 35.32 -23.17
C LEU A 7 -37.91 33.96 -22.50
N LEU A 8 -37.61 32.88 -23.23
CA LEU A 8 -37.28 31.59 -22.63
C LEU A 8 -35.91 31.77 -21.97
N GLU A 9 -35.89 31.93 -20.65
CA GLU A 9 -34.67 31.90 -19.87
C GLU A 9 -33.97 30.56 -20.12
N ASP A 10 -32.79 30.65 -20.70
CA ASP A 10 -31.94 29.53 -21.06
C ASP A 10 -31.46 28.82 -19.79
N THR A 11 -32.18 27.76 -19.37
CA THR A 11 -31.87 26.96 -18.18
C THR A 11 -30.68 26.01 -18.37
N ARG A 12 -29.75 26.28 -19.30
CA ARG A 12 -28.54 25.46 -19.42
C ARG A 12 -27.69 25.65 -18.15
N PRO A 13 -27.39 24.58 -17.40
CA PRO A 13 -26.53 24.69 -16.23
C PRO A 13 -25.19 25.30 -16.66
N PRO A 14 -24.58 26.17 -15.83
CA PRO A 14 -23.35 26.85 -16.19
C PRO A 14 -22.26 25.83 -16.53
N VAL A 15 -21.68 25.98 -17.72
CA VAL A 15 -20.55 25.16 -18.15
C VAL A 15 -19.34 25.47 -17.27
N LYS A 16 -18.99 24.54 -16.37
CA LYS A 16 -17.82 24.66 -15.48
C LYS A 16 -16.57 25.08 -16.25
N GLY A 17 -15.77 25.99 -15.70
CA GLY A 17 -14.56 26.46 -16.36
C GLY A 17 -13.57 25.31 -16.62
N ILE A 18 -12.70 25.44 -17.63
CA ILE A 18 -11.64 24.45 -17.91
C ILE A 18 -10.80 24.21 -16.65
N MET A 19 -10.46 25.27 -15.91
CA MET A 19 -9.69 25.19 -14.66
C MET A 19 -10.43 24.42 -13.56
N GLU A 20 -11.74 24.57 -13.48
CA GLU A 20 -12.59 23.93 -12.48
C GLU A 20 -12.74 22.43 -12.76
N ARG A 21 -12.95 22.08 -14.04
CA ARG A 21 -12.93 20.69 -14.50
C ARG A 21 -11.57 20.02 -14.28
N LEU A 22 -10.47 20.73 -14.51
CA LEU A 22 -9.11 20.23 -14.26
C LEU A 22 -8.82 20.03 -12.75
N ALA A 23 -9.30 20.93 -11.90
CA ALA A 23 -9.19 20.80 -10.44
C ALA A 23 -10.03 19.62 -9.92
N GLU A 24 -11.22 19.43 -10.47
CA GLU A 24 -12.11 18.33 -10.11
C GLU A 24 -11.59 16.98 -10.61
N GLN A 25 -10.99 16.94 -11.81
CA GLN A 25 -10.25 15.77 -12.30
C GLN A 25 -9.02 15.44 -11.45
N LYS A 26 -8.26 16.45 -10.98
CA LYS A 26 -7.17 16.24 -10.00
C LYS A 26 -7.68 15.64 -8.68
N ARG A 27 -8.87 16.07 -8.23
CA ARG A 27 -9.52 15.58 -7.01
C ARG A 27 -10.12 14.17 -7.15
N ASN A 28 -10.49 13.77 -8.38
CA ASN A 28 -11.06 12.45 -8.70
C ASN A 28 -10.06 11.44 -9.28
N LYS A 29 -8.77 11.79 -9.42
CA LYS A 29 -7.77 10.80 -9.83
C LYS A 29 -7.60 9.77 -8.70
N PRO A 30 -7.66 8.45 -8.99
CA PRO A 30 -7.44 7.46 -7.96
C PRO A 30 -6.06 7.71 -7.33
N LYS A 31 -6.06 8.01 -6.03
CA LYS A 31 -4.82 8.22 -5.30
C LYS A 31 -4.11 6.87 -5.23
N GLY A 32 -2.86 6.84 -5.67
CA GLY A 32 -2.03 5.66 -5.53
C GLY A 32 -1.68 5.41 -4.07
N ALA A 33 -1.10 4.24 -3.81
CA ALA A 33 -0.75 3.82 -2.47
C ALA A 33 0.74 3.45 -2.38
N ILE A 34 1.42 3.97 -1.36
CA ILE A 34 2.72 3.47 -0.95
C ILE A 34 2.49 2.33 0.02
N TYR A 35 3.17 1.20 -0.16
CA TYR A 35 3.08 0.05 0.72
C TYR A 35 4.46 -0.41 1.21
N TYR A 36 4.45 -1.00 2.40
CA TYR A 36 5.60 -1.59 3.07
C TYR A 36 5.27 -3.04 3.39
N VAL A 37 6.03 -3.96 2.83
CA VAL A 37 5.79 -5.40 3.00
C VAL A 37 7.09 -6.11 3.33
N SER A 38 7.06 -7.02 4.30
CA SER A 38 8.24 -7.80 4.69
C SER A 38 8.18 -9.20 4.09
N ALA A 39 9.32 -9.74 3.65
CA ALA A 39 9.44 -11.16 3.29
C ALA A 39 9.66 -11.98 4.58
N GLY A 40 8.61 -12.59 5.11
CA GLY A 40 8.60 -13.22 6.43
C GLY A 40 8.44 -12.21 7.57
N HIS A 41 8.38 -12.72 8.81
CA HIS A 41 8.10 -11.88 9.98
C HIS A 41 9.21 -10.85 10.28
N GLU A 42 10.48 -11.26 10.18
CA GLU A 42 11.67 -10.43 10.48
C GLU A 42 12.56 -10.14 9.27
N GLY A 43 12.11 -10.46 8.06
CA GLY A 43 12.94 -10.34 6.86
C GLY A 43 13.02 -8.92 6.28
N PRO A 44 13.63 -8.80 5.08
CA PRO A 44 13.77 -7.52 4.40
C PRO A 44 12.41 -6.92 4.04
N ILE A 45 12.38 -5.61 3.88
CA ILE A 45 11.18 -4.83 3.63
C ILE A 45 11.23 -4.27 2.21
N LYS A 46 10.18 -4.52 1.44
CA LYS A 46 9.93 -3.83 0.18
C LYS A 46 9.15 -2.55 0.42
N ILE A 47 9.60 -1.47 -0.21
CA ILE A 47 8.85 -0.21 -0.31
C ILE A 47 8.38 -0.09 -1.76
N GLY A 48 7.08 -0.07 -1.99
CA GLY A 48 6.55 -0.03 -3.36
C GLY A 48 5.37 0.91 -3.53
N PHE A 49 5.07 1.23 -4.79
CA PHE A 49 3.91 2.02 -5.19
C PHE A 49 2.87 1.16 -5.94
N ALA A 50 1.59 1.38 -5.67
CA ALA A 50 0.46 0.89 -6.43
C ALA A 50 -0.28 2.07 -7.05
N GLY A 51 -0.43 2.07 -8.39
CA GLY A 51 -1.03 3.18 -9.15
C GLY A 51 -2.49 3.49 -8.78
N CYS A 52 -3.18 2.54 -8.17
CA CYS A 52 -4.51 2.72 -7.61
C CYS A 52 -4.60 2.00 -6.27
N SER A 53 -5.26 2.64 -5.29
CA SER A 53 -5.48 2.04 -3.96
C SER A 53 -6.27 0.73 -4.02
N SER A 54 -7.21 0.56 -4.96
CA SER A 54 -7.94 -0.72 -5.14
C SER A 54 -7.07 -1.83 -5.72
N GLY A 55 -6.05 -1.49 -6.51
CA GLY A 55 -5.11 -2.45 -7.11
C GLY A 55 -4.03 -2.94 -6.15
N LEU A 56 -3.96 -2.38 -4.94
CA LEU A 56 -2.94 -2.75 -3.96
C LEU A 56 -3.02 -4.24 -3.58
N SER A 57 -4.22 -4.77 -3.32
CA SER A 57 -4.41 -6.18 -2.96
C SER A 57 -4.03 -7.14 -4.08
N GLU A 58 -4.27 -6.76 -5.34
CA GLU A 58 -3.84 -7.54 -6.51
C GLU A 58 -2.32 -7.49 -6.68
N ARG A 59 -1.72 -6.30 -6.52
CA ARG A 59 -0.27 -6.13 -6.56
C ARG A 59 0.44 -6.96 -5.50
N LEU A 60 -0.09 -7.00 -4.28
CA LEU A 60 0.47 -7.80 -3.20
C LEU A 60 0.32 -9.30 -3.46
N ARG A 61 -0.81 -9.76 -4.01
CA ARG A 61 -0.98 -11.16 -4.46
C ARG A 61 0.02 -11.55 -5.54
N GLY A 62 0.19 -10.71 -6.56
CA GLY A 62 1.19 -10.94 -7.60
C GLY A 62 2.63 -10.91 -7.08
N LEU A 63 2.92 -10.15 -6.02
CA LEU A 63 4.22 -10.18 -5.36
C LEU A 63 4.43 -11.47 -4.56
N GLN A 64 3.38 -12.00 -3.92
CA GLN A 64 3.45 -13.24 -3.15
C GLN A 64 3.77 -14.44 -4.04
N THR A 65 3.23 -14.52 -5.25
CA THR A 65 3.54 -15.63 -6.18
C THR A 65 5.01 -15.68 -6.59
N ALA A 66 5.69 -14.53 -6.59
CA ALA A 66 7.11 -14.41 -6.89
C ALA A 66 8.00 -14.40 -5.62
N CYS A 67 7.41 -14.52 -4.43
CA CYS A 67 8.14 -14.55 -3.16
C CYS A 67 7.93 -15.91 -2.48
N PRO A 68 8.99 -16.71 -2.26
CA PRO A 68 8.85 -18.00 -1.58
C PRO A 68 8.50 -17.86 -0.09
N TYR A 69 8.69 -16.67 0.49
CA TYR A 69 8.33 -16.37 1.87
C TYR A 69 6.95 -15.70 1.93
N HIS A 70 6.21 -15.95 3.02
CA HIS A 70 4.97 -15.22 3.28
C HIS A 70 5.24 -13.72 3.43
N LEU A 71 4.50 -12.92 2.68
CA LEU A 71 4.56 -11.49 2.76
C LEU A 71 3.78 -10.99 3.98
N VAL A 72 4.38 -10.06 4.71
CA VAL A 72 3.76 -9.42 5.87
C VAL A 72 3.51 -7.96 5.55
N ALA A 73 2.25 -7.56 5.42
CA ALA A 73 1.91 -6.16 5.19
C ALA A 73 2.11 -5.36 6.48
N LEU A 74 3.09 -4.45 6.48
CA LEU A 74 3.47 -3.66 7.66
C LEU A 74 2.73 -2.31 7.72
N ALA A 75 2.55 -1.66 6.58
CA ALA A 75 1.82 -0.41 6.45
C ALA A 75 1.47 -0.14 4.98
N ALA A 76 0.47 0.70 4.73
CA ALA A 76 0.20 1.29 3.44
C ALA A 76 -0.37 2.70 3.63
N ARG A 77 -0.10 3.66 2.75
CA ARG A 77 -0.65 5.02 2.84
C ARG A 77 -0.94 5.60 1.46
N GLU A 78 -1.79 6.62 1.39
CA GLU A 78 -1.93 7.39 0.14
C GLU A 78 -0.59 8.04 -0.22
N GLY A 79 -0.26 8.02 -1.51
CA GLY A 79 0.97 8.61 -2.03
C GLY A 79 1.09 8.50 -3.54
N SER A 80 2.24 8.92 -4.05
CA SER A 80 2.59 8.96 -5.46
C SER A 80 3.91 8.22 -5.72
N VAL A 81 4.21 7.94 -6.99
CA VAL A 81 5.53 7.42 -7.39
C VAL A 81 6.68 8.34 -6.95
N PHE A 82 6.43 9.65 -6.82
CA PHE A 82 7.43 10.59 -6.29
C PHE A 82 7.69 10.38 -4.79
N ASP A 83 6.64 10.10 -4.00
CA ASP A 83 6.80 9.74 -2.58
C ASP A 83 7.63 8.46 -2.42
N GLU A 84 7.43 7.48 -3.29
CA GLU A 84 8.23 6.25 -3.33
C GLU A 84 9.71 6.58 -3.57
N GLY A 85 10.02 7.36 -4.60
CA GLY A 85 11.40 7.75 -4.93
C GLY A 85 12.11 8.45 -3.77
N GLN A 86 11.41 9.36 -3.08
CA GLN A 86 11.96 10.02 -1.89
C GLN A 86 12.23 9.05 -0.73
N LEU A 87 11.36 8.06 -0.52
CA LEU A 87 11.58 7.02 0.50
C LEU A 87 12.76 6.13 0.13
N HIS A 88 12.85 5.76 -1.14
CA HIS A 88 13.94 4.99 -1.71
C HIS A 88 15.28 5.70 -1.54
N GLU A 89 15.35 7.01 -1.76
CA GLU A 89 16.53 7.84 -1.53
C GLU A 89 16.85 7.96 -0.04
N ARG A 90 15.85 8.29 0.78
CA ARG A 90 15.97 8.42 2.24
C ARG A 90 16.54 7.16 2.89
N PHE A 91 16.16 5.98 2.41
CA PHE A 91 16.61 4.68 2.93
C PHE A 91 17.66 4.00 2.04
N ALA A 92 18.29 4.71 1.11
CA ALA A 92 19.25 4.14 0.15
C ALA A 92 20.39 3.37 0.82
N LYS A 93 20.88 3.85 1.97
CA LYS A 93 21.93 3.17 2.77
C LYS A 93 21.56 1.77 3.25
N SER A 94 20.26 1.46 3.32
CA SER A 94 19.74 0.16 3.71
C SER A 94 19.22 -0.67 2.53
N ARG A 95 19.33 -0.18 1.30
CA ARG A 95 18.85 -0.88 0.11
C ARG A 95 19.70 -2.13 -0.13
N LEU A 96 19.03 -3.27 -0.24
CA LEU A 96 19.65 -4.56 -0.57
C LEU A 96 19.72 -4.76 -2.07
N ARG A 97 18.55 -4.85 -2.72
CA ARG A 97 18.43 -5.05 -4.17
C ARG A 97 17.09 -4.53 -4.67
N GLY A 98 17.11 -3.74 -5.74
CA GLY A 98 15.91 -3.12 -6.29
C GLY A 98 15.16 -2.32 -5.22
N GLU A 99 13.90 -2.69 -4.99
CA GLU A 99 12.99 -2.02 -4.03
C GLU A 99 12.99 -2.67 -2.64
N TRP A 100 13.94 -3.59 -2.36
CA TRP A 100 14.08 -4.28 -1.07
C TRP A 100 15.15 -3.64 -0.20
N PHE A 101 14.83 -3.49 1.08
CA PHE A 101 15.63 -2.79 2.08
C PHE A 101 15.83 -3.66 3.33
N MET A 102 16.97 -3.50 3.99
CA MET A 102 17.24 -4.10 5.29
C MET A 102 16.29 -3.51 6.32
N ARG A 103 15.81 -4.37 7.24
CA ARG A 103 14.91 -4.03 8.34
C ARG A 103 15.65 -3.25 9.43
N THR A 104 15.98 -2.00 9.15
CA THR A 104 16.70 -1.12 10.09
C THR A 104 15.77 -0.47 11.13
N PRO A 105 16.26 -0.10 12.32
CA PRO A 105 15.49 0.64 13.31
C PRO A 105 14.89 1.95 12.75
N GLN A 106 15.63 2.65 11.90
CA GLN A 106 15.19 3.91 11.27
C GLN A 106 14.01 3.69 10.32
N LEU A 107 14.05 2.62 9.52
CA LEU A 107 12.96 2.25 8.62
C LEU A 107 11.72 1.81 9.43
N MET A 108 11.91 0.98 10.45
CA MET A 108 10.82 0.53 11.32
C MET A 108 10.16 1.71 12.05
N LYS A 109 10.94 2.67 12.57
CA LYS A 109 10.40 3.90 13.18
C LYS A 109 9.54 4.70 12.21
N HIS A 110 9.93 4.76 10.94
CA HIS A 110 9.13 5.43 9.90
C HIS A 110 7.84 4.67 9.57
N ILE A 111 7.89 3.34 9.53
CA ILE A 111 6.71 2.48 9.32
C ILE A 111 5.73 2.64 10.49
N GLU A 112 6.20 2.61 11.74
CA GLU A 112 5.37 2.85 12.92
C GLU A 112 4.71 4.23 12.89
N ALA A 113 5.42 5.27 12.45
CA ALA A 113 4.84 6.59 12.26
C ALA A 113 3.76 6.59 11.16
N THR A 114 3.96 5.80 10.10
CA THR A 114 2.99 5.64 9.01
C THR A 114 1.71 4.95 9.47
N GLN A 115 1.82 3.92 10.32
CA GLN A 115 0.68 3.17 10.88
C GLN A 115 -0.30 4.06 11.68
N ARG A 116 0.18 5.17 12.26
CA ARG A 116 -0.66 6.10 13.04
C ARG A 116 -1.54 7.00 12.17
N ARG A 117 -1.33 7.03 10.85
CA ARG A 117 -2.12 7.88 9.95
C ARG A 117 -3.49 7.24 9.66
N LYS A 118 -4.51 8.08 9.54
CA LYS A 118 -5.90 7.64 9.25
C LYS A 118 -6.04 6.94 7.90
N ASP A 119 -5.33 7.43 6.88
CA ASP A 119 -5.29 6.81 5.55
C ASP A 119 -4.67 5.41 5.61
N CYS A 120 -3.63 5.22 6.44
CA CYS A 120 -3.04 3.90 6.66
C CYS A 120 -4.00 2.93 7.31
N GLN A 121 -4.68 3.32 8.39
CA GLN A 121 -5.65 2.45 9.06
C GLN A 121 -6.76 2.00 8.10
N LYS A 122 -7.28 2.93 7.28
CA LYS A 122 -8.28 2.63 6.25
C LYS A 122 -7.74 1.63 5.21
N MET A 123 -6.52 1.84 4.72
CA MET A 123 -5.91 0.98 3.71
C MET A 123 -5.59 -0.41 4.27
N MET A 124 -5.06 -0.50 5.49
CA MET A 124 -4.74 -1.77 6.14
C MET A 124 -6.01 -2.60 6.38
N ARG A 125 -7.13 -1.95 6.74
CA ARG A 125 -8.43 -2.63 6.82
C ARG A 125 -8.87 -3.18 5.46
N PHE A 126 -8.75 -2.39 4.40
CA PHE A 126 -9.05 -2.84 3.04
C PHE A 126 -8.16 -4.03 2.62
N ILE A 127 -6.86 -4.01 2.91
CA ILE A 127 -5.98 -5.16 2.61
C ILE A 127 -6.46 -6.40 3.39
N SER A 128 -6.86 -6.24 4.65
CA SER A 128 -7.38 -7.35 5.48
C SER A 128 -8.65 -7.96 4.96
N ASP A 129 -9.57 -7.15 4.46
CA ASP A 129 -10.88 -7.62 4.01
C ASP A 129 -10.79 -8.34 2.66
N PHE A 130 -9.74 -8.07 1.87
CA PHE A 130 -9.61 -8.52 0.47
C PHE A 130 -8.40 -9.42 0.17
N CYS A 131 -7.45 -9.55 1.11
CA CYS A 131 -6.31 -10.44 0.98
C CYS A 131 -6.52 -11.63 1.92
N LEU A 132 -6.63 -12.84 1.36
CA LEU A 132 -6.89 -14.04 2.15
C LEU A 132 -5.74 -14.26 3.17
N PRO A 133 -6.05 -14.63 4.43
CA PRO A 133 -5.07 -14.73 5.52
C PRO A 133 -3.97 -15.77 5.29
N GLU A 134 -4.19 -16.72 4.37
CA GLU A 134 -3.21 -17.73 3.98
C GLU A 134 -2.10 -17.18 3.05
N GLN A 135 -2.29 -15.99 2.48
CA GLN A 135 -1.38 -15.41 1.49
C GLN A 135 -0.59 -14.21 2.04
N ILE A 136 -1.13 -13.44 2.98
CA ILE A 136 -0.46 -12.27 3.58
C ILE A 136 -0.81 -12.14 5.06
N VAL A 137 0.21 -12.04 5.91
CA VAL A 137 0.02 -11.76 7.35
C VAL A 137 -0.09 -10.24 7.54
N ILE A 138 -1.16 -9.79 8.19
CA ILE A 138 -1.33 -8.38 8.54
C ILE A 138 -0.92 -8.19 9.98
N ARG A 139 0.12 -7.38 10.22
CA ARG A 139 0.53 -7.09 11.59
C ARG A 139 -0.41 -6.04 12.19
N GLY A 140 -1.22 -6.45 13.17
CA GLY A 140 -2.07 -5.57 13.94
C GLY A 140 -1.29 -4.48 14.65
N ILE A 141 -1.86 -3.28 14.73
CA ILE A 141 -1.32 -2.14 15.47
C ILE A 141 -1.33 -2.51 16.96
N ARG A 142 -0.18 -2.96 17.50
CA ARG A 142 0.17 -3.38 18.89
C ARG A 142 -0.98 -3.69 19.88
N GLY A 143 -0.96 -4.92 20.42
CA GLY A 143 -1.31 -5.21 21.82
C GLY A 143 -2.39 -6.28 22.05
N GLY A 144 -2.07 -7.57 21.93
CA GLY A 144 -2.97 -8.65 22.37
C GLY A 144 -2.24 -9.98 22.62
N PRO A 145 -2.72 -10.85 23.53
CA PRO A 145 -1.99 -12.03 24.03
C PRO A 145 -1.85 -13.19 23.03
N ASP A 146 -2.37 -13.04 21.81
CA ASP A 146 -2.55 -14.12 20.85
C ASP A 146 -1.31 -14.43 19.99
N GLU A 147 -0.22 -13.65 20.11
CA GLU A 147 1.04 -13.92 19.39
C GLU A 147 1.70 -15.25 19.80
N ARG A 148 1.40 -15.79 21.01
CA ARG A 148 2.02 -17.02 21.51
C ARG A 148 1.53 -18.30 20.86
N ARG A 149 0.33 -18.33 20.24
CA ARG A 149 -0.19 -19.55 19.61
C ARG A 149 0.31 -19.77 18.18
N GLN A 150 0.65 -18.71 17.45
CA GLN A 150 1.28 -18.83 16.13
C GLN A 150 2.80 -19.04 16.20
N MET A 151 3.45 -18.66 17.30
CA MET A 151 4.89 -18.89 17.53
C MET A 151 5.31 -20.36 17.62
N ALA A 152 4.38 -21.30 17.90
CA ALA A 152 4.72 -22.72 18.05
C ALA A 152 4.78 -23.51 16.73
N MET A 153 4.27 -22.95 15.62
CA MET A 153 4.23 -23.63 14.31
C MET A 153 5.42 -23.29 13.40
N PHE A 154 6.13 -22.21 13.68
CA PHE A 154 7.17 -21.67 12.79
C PHE A 154 8.44 -21.40 13.61
N GLY A 155 9.16 -22.47 13.94
CA GLY A 155 10.46 -22.40 14.60
C GLY A 155 11.46 -21.53 13.83
N PRO A 156 12.50 -20.98 14.51
CA PRO A 156 13.48 -20.12 13.87
C PRO A 156 14.40 -20.99 13.02
N TYR A 157 14.35 -20.83 11.70
CA TYR A 157 15.20 -21.53 10.73
C TYR A 157 14.96 -23.05 10.64
N ALA A 158 14.05 -23.48 9.75
CA ALA A 158 14.25 -24.75 9.07
C ALA A 158 15.37 -24.54 8.03
N ASP A 159 16.46 -25.30 8.15
CA ASP A 159 17.53 -25.34 7.16
C ASP A 159 16.97 -25.57 5.75
N PRO A 160 17.52 -24.94 4.70
CA PRO A 160 17.13 -25.27 3.34
C PRO A 160 17.43 -26.76 3.08
N PRO A 161 16.55 -27.50 2.38
CA PRO A 161 16.84 -28.89 2.04
C PRO A 161 18.15 -28.93 1.26
N GLU A 162 19.09 -29.79 1.69
CA GLU A 162 20.30 -30.10 0.93
C GLU A 162 19.90 -30.47 -0.50
N VAL A 163 20.20 -29.58 -1.44
CA VAL A 163 20.12 -29.90 -2.86
C VAL A 163 21.27 -30.85 -3.14
N ARG A 164 21.01 -32.16 -3.03
CA ARG A 164 21.88 -33.17 -3.62
C ARG A 164 21.71 -33.07 -5.13
N ILE A 165 22.68 -32.44 -5.76
CA ILE A 165 22.88 -32.54 -7.20
C ILE A 165 23.21 -34.00 -7.49
N VAL A 166 22.29 -34.67 -8.19
CA VAL A 166 22.49 -36.01 -8.75
C VAL A 166 23.08 -35.86 -10.15
#